data_AF-A0A970L3W5-F1
#
_entry.id   AF-A0A970L3W5-F1
#
_cell.length_a   1.000
_cell.length_b   1.000
_cell.length_c   1.000
_cell.angle_alpha   90.00
_cell.angle_beta   90.00
_cell.angle_gamma   90.00
#
_symmetry.space_group_name_H-M   'P 1'
#
loop_
_entity.id
_entity.type
_entity.pdbx_description
1 polymer ?
#
loop_
_entity_poly.entity_id
_entity_poly.type
_entity_poly.pdbx_seq_one_letter_code
_entity_poly.pdbx_strand_id
1 'polypeptide(L)'
;ENWFARWQTNGWRNAKGDPVENRDLWERLLQLSKVHDVEWIKVQGHADDELNNLCDRLAREQVKRLKESAEGLDRRKGTQPDA
;
A
#
# COMPACT_ATOMS: atom_id res chain seq x y z
N GLU A 1 3.16 -18.93 -10.61
CA GLU A 1 2.37 -17.80 -11.12
C GLU A 1 0.89 -18.03 -10.83
N ASN A 2 0.04 -16.99 -10.82
CA ASN A 2 -1.42 -17.06 -10.54
C ASN A 2 -1.86 -17.33 -9.09
N TRP A 3 -1.13 -16.86 -8.08
CA TRP A 3 -1.53 -16.99 -6.67
C TRP A 3 -2.88 -16.32 -6.37
N PHE A 4 -3.18 -15.17 -7.00
CA PHE A 4 -4.44 -14.44 -6.77
C PHE A 4 -5.65 -15.21 -7.30
N ALA A 5 -5.50 -15.93 -8.41
CA ALA A 5 -6.57 -16.77 -8.95
C ALA A 5 -6.95 -17.87 -7.95
N ARG A 6 -5.95 -18.49 -7.30
CA ARG A 6 -6.20 -19.47 -6.23
C ARG A 6 -6.93 -18.86 -5.04
N TRP A 7 -6.57 -17.65 -4.63
CA TRP A 7 -7.29 -16.93 -3.58
C TRP A 7 -8.74 -16.68 -3.98
N GLN A 8 -9.00 -16.20 -5.20
CA GLN A 8 -10.37 -15.98 -5.69
C GLN A 8 -11.18 -17.27 -5.71
N THR A 9 -10.62 -18.38 -6.21
CA THR A 9 -11.32 -19.68 -6.24
C THR A 9 -11.56 -20.27 -4.85
N ASN A 10 -10.68 -19.97 -3.89
CA ASN A 10 -10.77 -20.46 -2.51
C ASN A 10 -11.51 -19.48 -1.58
N GLY A 11 -12.31 -18.57 -2.13
CA GLY A 11 -13.10 -17.61 -1.33
C GLY A 11 -12.27 -16.66 -0.48
N TRP A 12 -11.10 -16.25 -0.99
CA TRP A 12 -10.12 -15.38 -0.33
C TRP A 12 -9.54 -15.95 0.97
N ARG A 13 -9.25 -17.25 0.98
CA ARG A 13 -8.54 -17.93 2.06
C ARG A 13 -7.14 -18.34 1.66
N ASN A 14 -6.18 -18.15 2.57
CA ASN A 14 -4.79 -18.57 2.41
C ASN A 14 -4.65 -20.11 2.57
N ALA A 15 -3.42 -20.63 2.45
CA ALA A 15 -3.16 -22.07 2.57
C ALA A 15 -3.44 -22.67 3.96
N LYS A 16 -3.53 -21.83 5.00
CA LYS A 16 -3.89 -22.21 6.37
C LYS A 16 -5.40 -22.14 6.63
N GLY A 17 -6.19 -21.63 5.68
CA GLY A 17 -7.63 -21.44 5.79
C GLY A 17 -8.04 -20.06 6.34
N ASP A 18 -7.08 -19.22 6.72
CA ASP A 18 -7.36 -17.88 7.24
C ASP A 18 -7.70 -16.91 6.09
N PRO A 19 -8.45 -15.82 6.36
CA PRO A 19 -8.66 -14.75 5.40
C PRO A 19 -7.33 -14.20 4.85
N VAL A 20 -7.29 -13.92 3.56
CA VAL A 20 -6.16 -13.21 2.94
C VAL A 20 -6.08 -11.78 3.48
N GLU A 21 -4.90 -11.38 3.92
CA GLU A 21 -4.62 -10.01 4.39
C GLU A 21 -4.81 -8.99 3.26
N ASN A 22 -5.33 -7.81 3.61
CA ASN A 22 -5.54 -6.69 2.67
C ASN A 22 -6.37 -7.08 1.44
N ARG A 23 -7.34 -7.99 1.62
CA ARG A 23 -8.23 -8.46 0.55
C ARG A 23 -8.88 -7.30 -0.21
N ASP A 24 -9.34 -6.29 0.51
CA ASP A 24 -9.99 -5.10 -0.05
C ASP A 24 -9.07 -4.37 -1.06
N LEU A 25 -7.78 -4.22 -0.72
CA LEU A 25 -6.79 -3.61 -1.61
C LEU A 25 -6.53 -4.50 -2.83
N TRP A 26 -6.44 -5.81 -2.65
CA TRP A 26 -6.26 -6.76 -3.77
C TRP A 26 -7.46 -6.78 -4.71
N GLU A 27 -8.68 -6.84 -4.18
CA GLU A 27 -9.89 -6.79 -4.99
C GLU A 27 -9.95 -5.49 -5.80
N ARG A 28 -9.60 -4.36 -5.19
CA ARG A 28 -9.55 -3.08 -5.89
C ARG A 28 -8.50 -3.04 -6.98
N LEU A 29 -7.28 -3.50 -6.70
CA LEU A 29 -6.19 -3.56 -7.67
C LEU A 29 -6.56 -4.45 -8.86
N LEU A 30 -7.08 -5.65 -8.59
CA LEU A 30 -7.46 -6.61 -9.63
C LEU A 30 -8.60 -6.06 -10.50
N GLN A 31 -9.56 -5.34 -9.93
CA GLN A 31 -10.60 -4.67 -10.72
C GLN A 31 -10.00 -3.60 -11.64
N LEU A 32 -9.12 -2.74 -11.12
CA LEU A 32 -8.49 -1.67 -11.91
C LEU A 32 -7.56 -2.22 -12.99
N SER A 33 -6.87 -3.33 -12.72
CA SER A 33 -5.99 -3.98 -13.70
C SER A 33 -6.72 -4.54 -14.91
N LYS A 34 -8.05 -4.69 -14.85
CA LYS A 34 -8.86 -5.12 -16.01
C LYS A 34 -9.22 -3.98 -16.96
N VAL A 35 -8.99 -2.73 -16.55
CA VAL A 35 -9.31 -1.54 -17.36
C VAL A 35 -8.30 -1.35 -18.49
N HIS A 36 -7.06 -1.75 -18.27
CA HIS A 36 -5.95 -1.61 -19.21
C HIS A 36 -5.28 -2.97 -19.41
N ASP A 37 -4.50 -3.11 -20.49
CA ASP A 37 -3.58 -4.23 -20.62
C ASP A 37 -2.32 -3.92 -19.79
N VAL A 38 -2.07 -4.73 -18.76
CA VAL A 38 -1.04 -4.47 -17.74
C VAL A 38 -0.01 -5.58 -17.73
N GLU A 39 1.24 -5.22 -18.00
CA GLU A 39 2.40 -6.08 -17.80
C GLU A 39 3.02 -5.84 -16.41
N TRP A 40 3.17 -6.91 -15.62
CA TRP A 40 3.75 -6.85 -14.29
C TRP A 40 5.24 -7.18 -14.32
N ILE A 41 6.09 -6.16 -14.26
CA ILE A 41 7.55 -6.32 -14.26
C ILE A 41 8.06 -6.21 -12.83
N LYS A 42 8.63 -7.30 -12.30
CA LYS A 42 9.27 -7.30 -10.98
C LYS A 42 10.69 -6.77 -11.11
N VAL A 43 10.93 -5.57 -10.58
CA VAL A 43 12.27 -4.96 -10.49
C VAL A 43 12.97 -5.31 -9.18
N GLN A 44 14.30 -5.26 -9.16
CA GLN A 44 15.08 -5.40 -7.93
C GLN A 44 15.02 -4.11 -7.11
N GLY A 45 14.80 -4.23 -5.80
CA GLY A 45 14.76 -3.07 -4.91
C GLY A 45 16.15 -2.43 -4.74
N HIS A 46 16.20 -1.10 -4.75
CA HIS A 46 17.44 -0.30 -4.65
C HIS A 46 18.49 -0.61 -5.73
N ALA A 47 18.07 -1.17 -6.86
CA ALA A 47 18.89 -1.29 -8.05
C ALA A 47 18.85 0.00 -8.89
N ASP A 48 19.47 0.00 -10.06
CA ASP A 48 19.65 1.18 -10.91
C ASP A 48 18.39 1.60 -11.70
N ASP A 49 17.19 1.17 -11.28
CA ASP A 49 15.94 1.63 -11.90
C ASP A 49 15.53 3.00 -11.31
N GLU A 50 15.80 4.05 -12.09
CA GLU A 50 15.54 5.43 -11.70
C GLU A 50 14.07 5.70 -11.33
N LEU A 51 13.12 5.09 -12.05
CA LEU A 51 11.70 5.31 -11.83
C LEU A 51 11.22 4.59 -10.56
N ASN A 52 11.69 3.37 -10.32
CA ASN A 52 11.42 2.68 -9.07
C ASN A 52 12.02 3.43 -7.87
N ASN A 53 13.26 3.94 -8.01
CA ASN A 53 13.92 4.73 -6.97
C ASN A 53 13.19 6.05 -6.69
N LEU A 54 12.66 6.70 -7.73
CA LEU A 54 11.79 7.86 -7.60
C LEU A 54 10.51 7.52 -6.80
N CYS A 55 9.83 6.42 -7.13
CA CYS A 55 8.65 5.95 -6.42
C CYS A 55 8.93 5.69 -4.92
N ASP A 56 10.04 5.01 -4.59
CA ASP A 56 10.44 4.77 -3.20
C ASP A 56 10.68 6.08 -2.43
N ARG A 57 11.41 7.03 -3.04
CA ARG A 57 11.66 8.34 -2.44
C ARG A 57 10.35 9.10 -2.17
N LEU A 58 9.45 9.16 -3.14
CA LEU A 58 8.16 9.85 -2.99
C LEU A 58 7.31 9.21 -1.89
N ALA A 59 7.26 7.87 -1.83
CA ALA A 59 6.55 7.14 -0.78
C ALA A 59 7.11 7.47 0.62
N ARG A 60 8.45 7.46 0.79
CA ARG A 60 9.12 7.78 2.06
C ARG A 60 8.87 9.23 2.49
N GLU A 61 8.96 10.18 1.56
CA GLU A 61 8.67 11.58 1.86
C GLU A 61 7.22 11.76 2.30
N GLN A 62 6.26 11.06 1.69
CA GLN A 62 4.86 11.16 2.08
C GLN A 62 4.59 10.60 3.47
N VAL A 63 5.24 9.49 3.84
CA VAL A 63 5.16 8.97 5.22
C VAL A 63 5.70 9.99 6.21
N LYS A 64 6.83 10.64 5.92
CA LYS A 64 7.39 11.70 6.77
C LYS A 64 6.39 12.85 6.96
N ARG A 65 5.83 13.36 5.86
CA ARG A 65 4.83 14.45 5.89
C ARG A 65 3.59 14.09 6.72
N LEU A 66 3.09 12.87 6.60
CA LEU A 66 1.94 12.40 7.38
C LEU A 66 2.25 12.30 8.88
N LYS A 67 3.43 11.82 9.25
CA LYS A 67 3.88 11.76 10.65
C LYS A 67 4.00 13.17 11.25
N GLU A 68 4.66 14.08 10.56
CA GLU A 68 4.80 15.48 11.00
C GLU A 68 3.44 16.16 11.14
N SER A 69 2.52 15.90 10.21
CA SER A 69 1.15 16.43 10.26
C SER A 69 0.35 15.88 11.45
N ALA A 70 0.48 14.58 11.73
CA ALA A 70 -0.17 13.94 12.88
C ALA A 70 0.39 14.47 14.22
N GLU A 71 1.71 14.59 14.34
CA GLU A 71 2.39 15.14 15.52
C GLU A 71 2.10 16.65 15.72
N GLY A 72 1.94 17.41 14.63
CA GLY A 72 1.53 18.81 14.67
C GLY A 72 0.05 18.99 15.02
N LEU A 73 -0.80 18.00 14.75
CA LEU A 73 -2.19 17.99 15.19
C LEU A 73 -2.31 17.68 16.69
N ASP A 74 -1.48 16.75 17.18
CA ASP A 74 -1.45 16.34 18.59
C ASP A 74 -0.98 17.51 19.49
N ARG A 75 0.08 18.22 19.09
CA ARG A 75 0.55 19.43 19.79
C ARG A 75 -0.48 20.56 19.89
N ARG A 76 -1.39 20.68 18.91
CA ARG A 76 -2.47 21.69 18.91
C ARG A 76 -3.64 21.33 19.82
N LYS A 77 -3.80 20.06 20.21
CA LYS A 77 -4.84 19.62 21.16
C LYS A 77 -4.45 19.84 22.63
N GLY A 78 -3.15 20.02 22.91
CA GLY A 78 -2.61 20.14 24.27
C GLY A 78 -2.59 21.56 24.87
N THR A 79 -3.11 22.59 24.19
CA THR A 79 -3.18 23.96 24.73
C THR A 79 -4.63 24.32 25.01
N GLN A 80 -5.08 24.02 26.22
CA GLN A 80 -6.26 24.64 26.80
C GLN A 80 -5.77 25.93 27.48
N PRO A 81 -6.25 27.14 27.12
CA PRO A 81 -5.84 28.34 27.81
C PRO A 81 -6.45 28.31 29.22
N ASP A 82 -5.59 28.32 30.23
CA ASP A 82 -6.00 28.54 31.62
C ASP A 82 -6.72 29.89 31.71
N ALA A 83 -7.96 29.85 32.21
CA ALA A 83 -8.79 31.01 32.51
C ALA A 83 -8.59 31.47 33.96
#